data_AF-A0A3N9VB52-F1
#
_entry.id   AF-A0A3N9VB52-F1
#
_cell.length_a   1.000
_cell.length_b   1.000
_cell.length_c   1.000
_cell.angle_alpha   90.00
_cell.angle_beta   90.00
_cell.angle_gamma   90.00
#
_symmetry.space_group_name_H-M   'P 1'
#
loop_
_entity.id
_entity.type
_entity.pdbx_description
1 polymer ?
#
loop_
_entity_poly.entity_id
_entity_poly.type
_entity_poly.pdbx_seq_one_letter_code
_entity_poly.pdbx_strand_id
1 'polypeptide(L)'
;AAGSGLTGLLSAGLMMSVTDNIWPIIATGAVGAMIMMDATMLTGSWIYAYAVGAPFASAKVNYDPITKFSQPPYVAPGTVGQGIPTVCYVSGTIGAAMGGIGGALIYYPLVQINGNPAMSAVFAIGIFMVDAVLASWNIQGTIEGFHDPKFKKWPKAFKSCLVATVILAVVAVLITPIGGV
;
A
#
# COMPACT_ATOMS: atom_id res chain seq x y z
N ALA A 1 2.93 3.69 -2.12
CA ALA A 1 2.48 2.34 -1.75
C ALA A 1 3.35 1.71 -0.66
N ALA A 2 4.63 1.39 -0.90
CA ALA A 2 5.48 0.80 0.15
C ALA A 2 5.59 1.72 1.38
N GLY A 3 5.85 3.02 1.17
CA GLY A 3 5.90 4.01 2.26
C GLY A 3 4.59 4.14 3.06
N SER A 4 3.42 4.11 2.40
CA SER A 4 2.12 4.24 3.09
C SER A 4 1.79 3.02 3.93
N GLY A 5 2.15 1.81 3.48
CA GLY A 5 2.00 0.60 4.29
C GLY A 5 2.89 0.55 5.52
N LEU A 6 4.12 1.10 5.44
CA LEU A 6 5.01 1.26 6.59
C LEU A 6 4.43 2.25 7.61
N THR A 7 3.85 3.37 7.15
CA THR A 7 3.15 4.32 8.04
C THR A 7 1.94 3.66 8.72
N GLY A 8 1.20 2.82 8.01
CA GLY A 8 0.11 2.02 8.60
C GLY A 8 0.61 1.07 9.69
N LEU A 9 1.72 0.37 9.46
CA LEU A 9 2.33 -0.53 10.44
C LEU A 9 2.75 0.21 11.71
N LEU A 10 3.40 1.37 11.57
CA LEU A 10 3.79 2.20 12.72
C LEU A 10 2.57 2.74 13.48
N SER A 11 1.52 3.17 12.77
CA SER A 11 0.27 3.62 13.39
C SER A 11 -0.46 2.50 14.13
N ALA A 12 -0.45 1.27 13.58
CA ALA A 12 -0.96 0.09 14.26
C ALA A 12 -0.16 -0.24 15.51
N GLY A 13 1.18 -0.15 15.45
CA GLY A 13 2.04 -0.38 16.61
C GLY A 13 1.83 0.64 17.74
N LEU A 14 1.54 1.90 17.40
CA LEU A 14 1.15 2.89 18.40
C LEU A 14 -0.18 2.54 19.08
N MET A 15 -1.18 2.03 18.34
CA MET A 15 -2.44 1.61 18.98
C MET A 15 -2.32 0.35 19.83
N MET A 16 -1.39 -0.54 19.52
CA MET A 16 -1.10 -1.69 20.38
C MET A 16 -0.57 -1.28 21.77
N SER A 17 -0.08 -0.05 21.94
CA SER A 17 0.29 0.47 23.27
C SER A 17 -0.91 0.94 24.11
N VAL A 18 -2.09 1.08 23.49
CA VAL A 18 -3.29 1.66 24.10
C VAL A 18 -4.43 0.64 24.21
N THR A 19 -4.51 -0.33 23.29
CA THR A 19 -5.56 -1.34 23.28
C THR A 19 -5.06 -2.70 22.79
N ASP A 20 -5.53 -3.78 23.42
CA ASP A 20 -5.26 -5.17 23.00
C ASP A 20 -6.27 -5.69 21.97
N ASN A 21 -7.29 -4.88 21.64
CA ASN A 21 -8.33 -5.27 20.71
C ASN A 21 -7.84 -5.14 19.25
N ILE A 22 -7.89 -6.25 18.51
CA ILE A 22 -7.38 -6.34 17.14
C ILE A 22 -8.08 -5.41 16.15
N TRP A 23 -9.39 -5.16 16.32
CA TRP A 23 -10.18 -4.37 15.39
C TRP A 23 -9.72 -2.90 15.28
N PRO A 24 -9.56 -2.15 16.40
CA PRO A 24 -9.04 -0.81 16.34
C PRO A 24 -7.59 -0.74 15.85
N ILE A 25 -6.74 -1.73 16.16
CA ILE A 25 -5.34 -1.76 15.68
C ILE A 25 -5.28 -1.84 14.15
N ILE A 26 -6.10 -2.72 13.55
CA ILE A 26 -6.19 -2.85 12.09
C ILE A 26 -6.80 -1.57 11.49
N ALA A 27 -7.82 -1.02 12.11
CA ALA A 27 -8.48 0.20 11.63
C ALA A 27 -7.52 1.40 11.62
N THR A 28 -6.71 1.59 12.67
CA THR A 28 -5.72 2.68 12.69
C THR A 28 -4.58 2.44 11.72
N GLY A 29 -4.15 1.19 11.53
CA GLY A 29 -3.19 0.85 10.48
C GLY A 29 -3.70 1.19 9.08
N ALA A 30 -4.98 0.90 8.80
CA ALA A 30 -5.63 1.26 7.54
C ALA A 30 -5.71 2.78 7.35
N VAL A 31 -6.20 3.51 8.36
CA VAL A 31 -6.40 4.96 8.31
C VAL A 31 -5.06 5.70 8.23
N GLY A 32 -4.07 5.30 9.02
CA GLY A 32 -2.72 5.89 8.97
C GLY A 32 -2.07 5.75 7.60
N ALA A 33 -2.25 4.59 6.94
CA ALA A 33 -1.78 4.39 5.58
C ALA A 33 -2.55 5.23 4.55
N MET A 34 -3.88 5.35 4.68
CA MET A 34 -4.70 6.22 3.82
C MET A 34 -4.28 7.68 3.92
N ILE A 35 -4.15 8.22 5.14
CA ILE A 35 -3.78 9.63 5.36
C ILE A 35 -2.43 9.95 4.71
N MET A 36 -1.43 9.06 4.86
CA MET A 36 -0.12 9.26 4.24
C MET A 36 -0.21 9.25 2.71
N MET A 37 -0.97 8.32 2.15
CA MET A 37 -1.17 8.26 0.70
C MET A 37 -1.92 9.50 0.18
N ASP A 38 -3.00 9.90 0.84
CA ASP A 38 -3.80 11.05 0.44
C ASP A 38 -2.98 12.35 0.55
N ALA A 39 -2.21 12.54 1.63
CA ALA A 39 -1.35 13.72 1.80
C ALA A 39 -0.26 13.82 0.71
N THR A 40 0.37 12.69 0.35
CA THR A 40 1.37 12.66 -0.72
C THR A 40 0.75 12.89 -2.09
N MET A 41 -0.43 12.33 -2.35
CA MET A 41 -1.15 12.53 -3.62
C MET A 41 -1.70 13.95 -3.76
N LEU A 42 -2.19 14.57 -2.68
CA LEU A 42 -2.63 15.97 -2.67
C LEU A 42 -1.46 16.91 -2.97
N THR A 43 -0.34 16.71 -2.27
CA THR A 43 0.88 17.53 -2.47
C THR A 43 1.42 17.36 -3.89
N GLY A 44 1.45 16.11 -4.40
CA GLY A 44 1.80 15.83 -5.79
C GLY A 44 0.86 16.54 -6.76
N SER A 45 -0.44 16.53 -6.49
CA SER A 45 -1.45 17.20 -7.32
C SER A 45 -1.24 18.71 -7.37
N TRP A 46 -0.89 19.35 -6.26
CA TRP A 46 -0.53 20.78 -6.25
C TRP A 46 0.72 21.07 -7.08
N ILE A 47 1.74 20.23 -7.02
CA ILE A 47 2.94 20.39 -7.84
C ILE A 47 2.60 20.22 -9.33
N TYR A 48 1.81 19.20 -9.67
CA TYR A 48 1.40 18.97 -11.06
C TYR A 48 0.52 20.09 -11.61
N ALA A 49 -0.39 20.64 -10.80
CA ALA A 49 -1.25 21.74 -11.21
C ALA A 49 -0.51 23.07 -11.31
N TYR A 50 0.28 23.44 -10.30
CA TYR A 50 0.84 24.79 -10.18
C TYR A 50 2.28 24.94 -10.65
N ALA A 51 3.11 23.89 -10.55
CA ALA A 51 4.52 23.96 -10.95
C ALA A 51 4.76 23.43 -12.36
N VAL A 52 4.09 22.34 -12.74
CA VAL A 52 4.30 21.68 -14.04
C VAL A 52 3.23 22.05 -15.06
N GLY A 53 2.00 22.36 -14.62
CA GLY A 53 0.87 22.61 -15.50
C GLY A 53 0.39 21.36 -16.25
N ALA A 54 0.65 20.17 -15.70
CA ALA A 54 0.24 18.91 -16.31
C ALA A 54 -1.25 18.64 -16.05
N PRO A 55 -2.05 18.35 -17.08
CA PRO A 55 -3.46 17.96 -16.90
C PRO A 55 -3.58 16.61 -16.18
N PHE A 56 -4.62 16.48 -15.36
CA PHE A 56 -4.96 15.24 -14.67
C PHE A 56 -5.73 14.30 -15.61
N ALA A 57 -5.02 13.50 -16.39
CA ALA A 57 -5.63 12.64 -17.40
C ALA A 57 -5.02 11.24 -17.39
N SER A 58 -5.88 10.21 -17.37
CA SER A 58 -5.45 8.82 -17.54
C SER A 58 -5.50 8.44 -19.02
N ALA A 59 -4.51 7.69 -19.49
CA ALA A 59 -4.40 7.27 -20.90
C ALA A 59 -5.03 5.89 -21.17
N LYS A 60 -5.49 5.19 -20.13
CA LYS A 60 -6.01 3.83 -20.22
C LYS A 60 -7.52 3.73 -20.35
N VAL A 61 -8.26 4.83 -20.18
CA VAL A 61 -9.73 4.86 -20.30
C VAL A 61 -10.18 6.13 -21.03
N ASN A 62 -11.23 6.03 -21.85
CA ASN A 62 -11.79 7.19 -22.56
C ASN A 62 -12.55 8.16 -21.63
N TYR A 63 -13.18 7.61 -20.60
CA TYR A 63 -13.93 8.37 -19.61
C TYR A 63 -13.50 7.95 -18.22
N ASP A 64 -13.28 8.92 -17.35
CA ASP A 64 -13.04 8.63 -15.93
C ASP A 64 -14.20 7.81 -15.34
N PRO A 65 -13.97 6.60 -14.79
CA PRO A 65 -15.00 5.83 -14.11
C PRO A 65 -15.69 6.55 -12.95
N ILE A 66 -15.05 7.56 -12.35
CA ILE A 66 -15.57 8.30 -11.19
C ILE A 66 -16.29 9.57 -11.67
N THR A 67 -15.58 10.44 -12.39
CA THR A 67 -16.10 11.76 -12.79
C THR A 67 -16.79 11.77 -14.15
N LYS A 68 -16.69 10.70 -14.93
CA LYS A 68 -17.16 10.57 -16.33
C LYS A 68 -16.59 11.63 -17.27
N PHE A 69 -15.50 12.28 -16.89
CA PHE A 69 -14.84 13.27 -17.71
C PHE A 69 -14.09 12.61 -18.88
N SER A 70 -14.11 13.24 -20.06
CA SER A 70 -13.39 12.75 -21.25
C SER A 70 -11.89 13.00 -21.10
N GLN A 71 -11.11 11.93 -21.04
CA GLN A 71 -9.66 11.98 -20.82
C GLN A 71 -8.81 12.07 -22.11
N PRO A 72 -9.17 11.42 -23.26
CA PRO A 72 -8.34 11.39 -24.47
C PRO A 72 -7.88 12.75 -25.00
N PRO A 73 -8.68 13.84 -24.94
CA PRO A 73 -8.24 15.15 -25.43
C PRO A 73 -7.07 15.76 -24.64
N TYR A 74 -6.82 15.29 -23.42
CA TYR A 74 -5.86 15.88 -22.48
C TYR A 74 -4.61 15.03 -22.28
N VAL A 75 -4.48 13.91 -23.01
CA VAL A 75 -3.32 13.00 -22.92
C VAL A 75 -2.32 13.33 -24.02
N ALA A 76 -1.07 13.64 -23.64
CA ALA A 76 -0.03 13.85 -24.63
C ALA A 76 0.35 12.55 -25.37
N PRO A 77 0.64 12.61 -26.69
CA PRO A 77 1.02 11.45 -27.47
C PRO A 77 2.21 10.71 -26.87
N GLY A 78 2.12 9.38 -26.73
CA GLY A 78 3.19 8.53 -26.21
C GLY A 78 3.31 8.46 -24.68
N THR A 79 2.46 9.20 -23.94
CA THR A 79 2.40 9.09 -22.47
C THR A 79 1.38 8.03 -22.03
N VAL A 80 1.62 7.43 -20.87
CA VAL A 80 0.72 6.43 -20.26
C VAL A 80 -0.21 7.04 -19.21
N GLY A 81 -0.36 8.37 -19.19
CA GLY A 81 -1.03 9.14 -18.15
C GLY A 81 -0.30 10.44 -17.85
N GLN A 82 -1.01 11.42 -17.28
CA GLN A 82 -0.45 12.69 -16.81
C GLN A 82 -1.01 13.09 -15.45
N GLY A 83 -0.11 13.61 -14.59
CA GLY A 83 -0.43 13.99 -13.22
C GLY A 83 -0.95 12.83 -12.38
N ILE A 84 -1.85 13.14 -11.46
CA ILE A 84 -2.56 12.19 -10.60
C ILE A 84 -4.05 12.28 -10.91
N PRO A 85 -4.58 11.50 -11.88
CA PRO A 85 -6.01 11.50 -12.19
C PRO A 85 -6.83 10.98 -11.00
N THR A 86 -8.10 11.37 -10.94
CA THR A 86 -9.00 11.04 -9.81
C THR A 86 -9.10 9.53 -9.55
N VAL A 87 -9.00 8.71 -10.59
CA VAL A 87 -8.98 7.24 -10.41
C VAL A 87 -7.71 6.75 -9.76
N CYS A 88 -6.53 7.25 -10.15
CA CYS A 88 -5.27 6.96 -9.48
C CYS A 88 -5.40 7.31 -8.01
N TYR A 89 -5.99 8.47 -7.68
CA TYR A 89 -6.19 8.92 -6.32
C TYR A 89 -7.02 7.92 -5.51
N VAL A 90 -8.26 7.66 -5.92
CA VAL A 90 -9.17 6.76 -5.19
C VAL A 90 -8.61 5.34 -5.11
N SER A 91 -7.96 4.87 -6.17
CA SER A 91 -7.35 3.54 -6.16
C SER A 91 -6.11 3.44 -5.30
N GLY A 92 -5.31 4.51 -5.25
CA GLY A 92 -4.20 4.67 -4.33
C GLY A 92 -4.65 4.65 -2.88
N THR A 93 -5.71 5.38 -2.53
CA THR A 93 -6.27 5.42 -1.17
C THR A 93 -6.74 4.03 -0.72
N ILE A 94 -7.52 3.33 -1.55
CA ILE A 94 -8.00 1.97 -1.24
C ILE A 94 -6.82 0.99 -1.13
N GLY A 95 -5.86 1.07 -2.04
CA GLY A 95 -4.64 0.25 -1.99
C GLY A 95 -3.80 0.51 -0.74
N ALA A 96 -3.71 1.77 -0.30
CA ALA A 96 -3.02 2.13 0.92
C ALA A 96 -3.74 1.60 2.17
N ALA A 97 -5.07 1.67 2.21
CA ALA A 97 -5.85 1.06 3.28
C ALA A 97 -5.57 -0.44 3.41
N MET A 98 -5.62 -1.17 2.29
CA MET A 98 -5.34 -2.62 2.27
C MET A 98 -3.89 -2.93 2.67
N GLY A 99 -2.93 -2.10 2.23
CA GLY A 99 -1.53 -2.22 2.63
C GLY A 99 -1.31 -1.99 4.14
N GLY A 100 -2.00 -1.00 4.71
CA GLY A 100 -1.99 -0.72 6.15
C GLY A 100 -2.59 -1.85 6.98
N ILE A 101 -3.72 -2.43 6.53
CA ILE A 101 -4.32 -3.62 7.14
C ILE A 101 -3.33 -4.79 7.11
N GLY A 102 -2.71 -5.04 5.97
CA GLY A 102 -1.72 -6.12 5.82
C GLY A 102 -0.51 -5.95 6.74
N GLY A 103 0.04 -4.74 6.84
CA GLY A 103 1.15 -4.44 7.75
C GLY A 103 0.77 -4.63 9.22
N ALA A 104 -0.42 -4.20 9.62
CA ALA A 104 -0.94 -4.39 10.98
C ALA A 104 -1.13 -5.88 11.34
N LEU A 105 -1.63 -6.68 10.38
CA LEU A 105 -1.85 -8.12 10.55
C LEU A 105 -0.55 -8.92 10.68
N ILE A 106 0.55 -8.46 10.09
CA ILE A 106 1.87 -9.08 10.29
C ILE A 106 2.41 -8.70 11.67
N TYR A 107 2.32 -7.42 12.03
CA TYR A 107 2.90 -6.91 13.28
C TYR A 107 2.24 -7.48 14.55
N TYR A 108 0.90 -7.55 14.59
CA TYR A 108 0.15 -8.02 15.76
C TYR A 108 0.59 -9.40 16.29
N PRO A 109 0.59 -10.49 15.49
CA PRO A 109 1.01 -11.81 15.96
C PRO A 109 2.51 -11.87 16.29
N LEU A 110 3.36 -11.11 15.59
CA LEU A 110 4.79 -11.06 15.86
C LEU A 110 5.09 -10.48 17.25
N VAL A 111 4.39 -9.41 17.64
CA VAL A 111 4.52 -8.83 18.99
C VAL A 111 4.08 -9.82 20.07
N GLN A 112 2.99 -10.56 19.83
CA GLN A 112 2.48 -11.56 20.79
C GLN A 112 3.45 -12.73 20.97
N ILE A 113 4.17 -13.14 19.93
CA ILE A 113 5.14 -14.25 19.98
C ILE A 113 6.48 -13.81 20.57
N ASN A 114 6.98 -12.65 20.17
CA ASN A 114 8.33 -12.18 20.52
C ASN A 114 8.38 -11.45 21.87
N GLY A 115 7.28 -10.80 22.28
CA GLY A 115 7.26 -9.95 23.47
C GLY A 115 8.09 -8.67 23.36
N ASN A 116 8.87 -8.50 22.29
CA ASN A 116 9.64 -7.30 21.98
C ASN A 116 9.02 -6.52 20.80
N PRO A 117 8.41 -5.35 21.04
CA PRO A 117 7.79 -4.54 19.99
C PRO A 117 8.75 -4.04 18.92
N ALA A 118 10.00 -3.74 19.29
CA ALA A 118 11.01 -3.19 18.37
C ALA A 118 11.51 -4.24 17.38
N MET A 119 11.85 -5.44 17.86
CA MET A 119 12.24 -6.54 16.97
C MET A 119 11.09 -6.96 16.05
N SER A 120 9.88 -7.05 16.60
CA SER A 120 8.67 -7.38 15.83
C SER A 120 8.39 -6.36 14.71
N ALA A 121 8.67 -5.07 14.96
CA ALA A 121 8.51 -4.03 13.96
C ALA A 121 9.52 -4.19 12.82
N VAL A 122 10.79 -4.47 13.13
CA VAL A 122 11.84 -4.67 12.10
C VAL A 122 11.50 -5.87 11.21
N PHE A 123 11.08 -6.99 11.79
CA PHE A 123 10.64 -8.15 11.01
C PHE A 123 9.40 -7.86 10.18
N ALA A 124 8.38 -7.22 10.75
CA ALA A 124 7.15 -6.89 10.03
C ALA A 124 7.40 -5.92 8.86
N ILE A 125 8.28 -4.93 9.04
CA ILE A 125 8.74 -4.03 7.97
C ILE A 125 9.47 -4.81 6.87
N GLY A 126 10.36 -5.73 7.25
CA GLY A 126 11.10 -6.57 6.30
C GLY A 126 10.19 -7.45 5.46
N ILE A 127 9.24 -8.15 6.10
CA ILE A 127 8.24 -8.99 5.43
C ILE A 127 7.39 -8.14 4.47
N PHE A 128 6.90 -6.99 4.95
CA PHE A 128 6.09 -6.08 4.14
C PHE A 128 6.86 -5.57 2.90
N MET A 129 8.15 -5.27 3.04
CA MET A 129 8.98 -4.81 1.93
C MET A 129 9.18 -5.91 0.88
N VAL A 130 9.40 -7.17 1.31
CA VAL A 130 9.51 -8.30 0.37
C VAL A 130 8.21 -8.47 -0.41
N ASP A 131 7.06 -8.42 0.27
CA ASP A 131 5.75 -8.55 -0.38
C ASP A 131 5.47 -7.39 -1.35
N ALA A 132 5.85 -6.16 -0.98
CA ALA A 132 5.73 -5.00 -1.86
C ALA A 132 6.58 -5.14 -3.13
N VAL A 133 7.80 -5.67 -3.00
CA VAL A 133 8.68 -5.95 -4.14
C VAL A 133 8.06 -7.04 -5.01
N LEU A 134 7.71 -8.21 -4.45
CA LEU A 134 7.11 -9.31 -5.21
C LEU A 134 5.82 -8.92 -5.93
N ALA A 135 4.98 -8.09 -5.31
CA ALA A 135 3.78 -7.57 -5.95
C ALA A 135 4.12 -6.70 -7.17
N SER A 136 5.14 -5.84 -7.06
CA SER A 136 5.57 -4.98 -8.17
C SER A 136 6.11 -5.77 -9.37
N TRP A 137 6.86 -6.86 -9.11
CA TRP A 137 7.41 -7.72 -10.16
C TRP A 137 6.34 -8.58 -10.86
N ASN A 138 5.25 -8.93 -10.17
CA ASN A 138 4.19 -9.75 -10.75
C ASN A 138 3.14 -8.96 -11.55
N ILE A 139 2.86 -7.71 -11.16
CA ILE A 139 1.89 -6.85 -11.88
C ILE A 139 2.56 -6.17 -13.09
N GLN A 140 3.80 -5.67 -12.91
CA GLN A 140 4.64 -4.98 -13.89
C GLN A 140 4.06 -3.72 -14.56
N GLY A 141 4.90 -2.69 -14.63
CA GLY A 141 4.65 -1.45 -15.35
C GLY A 141 3.71 -0.49 -14.62
N THR A 142 3.53 0.70 -15.20
CA THR A 142 2.65 1.73 -14.65
C THR A 142 1.19 1.28 -14.71
N ILE A 143 0.52 1.35 -13.56
CA ILE A 143 -0.93 1.14 -13.41
C ILE A 143 -1.56 2.48 -13.01
N GLU A 144 -2.66 2.84 -13.67
CA GLU A 144 -3.39 4.08 -13.40
C GLU A 144 -4.61 3.89 -12.48
N GLY A 145 -4.81 2.67 -12.00
CA GLY A 145 -5.86 2.34 -11.05
C GLY A 145 -6.50 0.99 -11.35
N PHE A 146 -7.60 0.71 -10.64
CA PHE A 146 -8.24 -0.62 -10.66
C PHE A 146 -8.84 -1.02 -11.99
N HIS A 147 -9.10 -0.07 -12.89
CA HIS A 147 -9.64 -0.33 -14.22
C HIS A 147 -8.57 -0.77 -15.23
N ASP A 148 -7.28 -0.67 -14.90
CA ASP A 148 -6.22 -1.02 -15.84
C ASP A 148 -6.31 -2.53 -16.16
N PRO A 149 -6.29 -2.95 -17.44
CA PRO A 149 -6.26 -4.36 -17.82
C PRO A 149 -5.17 -5.18 -17.11
N LYS A 150 -4.07 -4.54 -16.71
CA LYS A 150 -2.98 -5.16 -15.94
C LYS A 150 -3.40 -5.57 -14.52
N PHE A 151 -4.40 -4.90 -13.93
CA PHE A 151 -4.92 -5.24 -12.59
C PHE A 151 -5.52 -6.66 -12.55
N LYS A 152 -5.88 -7.25 -13.69
CA LYS A 152 -6.27 -8.68 -13.79
C LYS A 152 -5.18 -9.64 -13.32
N LYS A 153 -3.92 -9.22 -13.24
CA LYS A 153 -2.80 -10.01 -12.70
C LYS A 153 -2.74 -10.01 -11.16
N TRP A 154 -3.53 -9.18 -10.48
CA TRP A 154 -3.55 -9.06 -9.02
C TRP A 154 -3.71 -10.40 -8.27
N PRO A 155 -4.56 -11.36 -8.70
CA PRO A 155 -4.68 -12.65 -8.01
C PRO A 155 -3.38 -13.48 -8.04
N LYS A 156 -2.58 -13.36 -9.11
CA LYS A 156 -1.27 -14.04 -9.18
C LYS A 156 -0.28 -13.40 -8.22
N ALA A 157 -0.24 -12.06 -8.17
CA ALA A 157 0.58 -11.31 -7.23
C ALA A 157 0.21 -11.63 -5.77
N PHE A 158 -1.09 -11.72 -5.47
CA PHE A 158 -1.57 -12.10 -4.13
C PHE A 158 -1.09 -13.50 -3.72
N LYS A 159 -1.18 -14.49 -4.62
CA LYS A 159 -0.70 -15.86 -4.34
C LYS A 159 0.80 -15.90 -4.07
N SER A 160 1.61 -15.17 -4.84
CA SER A 160 3.06 -15.13 -4.63
C SER A 160 3.44 -14.46 -3.31
N CYS A 161 2.77 -13.36 -2.96
CA CYS A 161 2.98 -12.69 -1.67
C CYS A 161 2.57 -13.62 -0.53
N LEU A 162 1.41 -14.27 -0.60
CA LEU A 162 0.97 -15.20 0.45
C LEU A 162 1.99 -16.31 0.71
N VAL A 163 2.56 -16.92 -0.33
CA VAL A 163 3.61 -17.94 -0.19
C VAL A 163 4.87 -17.34 0.47
N ALA A 164 5.30 -16.15 0.05
CA ALA A 164 6.45 -15.47 0.62
C ALA A 164 6.24 -15.09 2.09
N THR A 165 5.09 -14.50 2.43
CA THR A 165 4.71 -14.16 3.80
C THR A 165 4.72 -15.40 4.70
N VAL A 166 4.20 -16.55 4.24
CA VAL A 166 4.20 -17.80 5.03
C VAL A 166 5.63 -18.29 5.29
N ILE A 167 6.50 -18.30 4.28
CA ILE A 167 7.90 -18.72 4.44
C ILE A 167 8.62 -17.78 5.41
N LEU A 168 8.46 -16.47 5.23
CA LEU A 168 9.11 -15.49 6.09
C LEU A 168 8.55 -15.48 7.51
N ALA A 169 7.26 -15.77 7.69
CA ALA A 169 6.65 -15.91 9.02
C ALA A 169 7.26 -17.11 9.77
N VAL A 170 7.45 -18.25 9.11
CA VAL A 170 8.13 -19.41 9.71
C VAL A 170 9.56 -19.05 10.11
N VAL A 171 10.31 -18.39 9.23
CA VAL A 171 11.68 -17.95 9.51
C VAL A 171 11.70 -16.94 10.66
N ALA A 172 10.78 -15.98 10.69
CA ALA A 172 10.71 -14.97 11.74
C ALA A 172 10.43 -15.61 13.11
N VAL A 173 9.53 -16.60 13.18
CA VAL A 173 9.27 -17.35 14.42
C VAL A 173 10.47 -18.17 14.87
N LEU A 174 11.20 -18.79 13.94
CA LEU A 174 12.39 -19.61 14.26
C LEU A 174 13.59 -18.78 14.72
N ILE A 175 13.77 -17.58 14.16
CA ILE A 175 14.86 -16.66 14.52
C ILE A 175 14.54 -15.92 15.82
N THR A 176 13.26 -15.70 16.09
CA THR A 176 12.83 -15.09 17.35
C THR A 176 13.18 -16.03 18.50
N PRO A 177 13.94 -15.58 19.52
CA PRO A 177 14.22 -16.43 20.66
C PRO A 177 12.90 -16.78 21.36
N ILE A 178 12.51 -18.04 21.28
CA ILE A 178 11.41 -18.61 22.08
C ILE A 178 11.95 -18.69 23.52
N GLY A 179 11.90 -17.57 24.23
CA GLY A 179 12.45 -17.43 25.57
C GLY A 179 13.18 -16.10 25.72
N GLY A 180 12.59 -15.21 26.49
CA GLY A 180 13.18 -13.92 26.83
C GLY A 180 14.58 -14.06 27.41
N VAL A 181 15.40 -13.07 27.05
CA VAL A 181 16.44 -12.53 27.93
C VAL A 181 16.14 -11.04 28.05
#